data_AF-A0A841T4K8-F1
#
_entry.id   AF-A0A841T4K8-F1
#
_cell.length_a   1.000
_cell.length_b   1.000
_cell.length_c   1.000
_cell.angle_alpha   90.00
_cell.angle_beta   90.00
_cell.angle_gamma   90.00
#
_symmetry.space_group_name_H-M   'P 1'
#
loop_
_entity.id
_entity.type
_entity.pdbx_description
1 polymer ?
#
loop_
_entity_poly.entity_id
_entity_poly.type
_entity_poly.pdbx_seq_one_letter_code
_entity_poly.pdbx_strand_id
1 'polypeptide(L)'
;MDAKLAHLFGWYKKHDEQFKLDMWHSNTSKYATSSLDFSTTWNGMQQVVEEMQRRGWDFALESLTYDGIKYHARFFERIEGGYGEYDSEASFPHAVCMAALSALEGQRDESNQRTN
;
A
#
# COMPACT_ATOMS: atom_id res chain seq x y z
N MET A 1 -8.64 0.81 -5.89
CA MET A 1 -7.28 0.75 -5.32
C MET A 1 -7.32 0.32 -3.85
N ASP A 2 -7.94 1.10 -2.98
CA ASP A 2 -7.83 0.90 -1.51
C ASP A 2 -8.36 -0.46 -1.03
N ALA A 3 -9.47 -0.93 -1.58
CA ALA A 3 -9.98 -2.29 -1.32
C ALA A 3 -9.03 -3.40 -1.81
N LYS A 4 -8.30 -3.17 -2.90
CA LYS A 4 -7.31 -4.12 -3.45
C LYS A 4 -6.07 -4.18 -2.56
N LEU A 5 -5.57 -3.02 -2.12
CA LEU A 5 -4.47 -2.94 -1.14
C LEU A 5 -4.85 -3.61 0.18
N ALA A 6 -6.03 -3.31 0.71
CA ALA A 6 -6.55 -3.95 1.90
C ALA A 6 -6.55 -5.48 1.77
N HIS A 7 -7.02 -5.99 0.62
CA HIS A 7 -7.01 -7.43 0.35
C HIS A 7 -5.59 -8.01 0.29
N LEU A 8 -4.64 -7.35 -0.38
CA LEU A 8 -3.24 -7.78 -0.42
C LEU A 8 -2.56 -7.72 0.95
N PHE A 9 -2.98 -6.77 1.79
CA PHE A 9 -2.57 -6.71 3.18
C PHE A 9 -3.23 -7.79 4.05
N GLY A 10 -4.20 -8.54 3.53
CA GLY A 10 -4.97 -9.50 4.31
C GLY A 10 -5.83 -8.82 5.37
N TRP A 11 -6.26 -7.57 5.11
CA TRP A 11 -7.20 -6.85 5.95
C TRP A 11 -8.60 -7.19 5.49
N TYR A 12 -9.35 -7.87 6.35
CA TYR A 12 -10.68 -8.34 6.03
C TYR A 12 -11.73 -7.51 6.77
N LYS A 13 -12.91 -7.41 6.16
CA LYS A 13 -14.09 -6.82 6.78
C LYS A 13 -14.63 -7.79 7.81
N LYS A 14 -14.73 -7.37 9.08
CA LYS A 14 -15.58 -8.06 10.05
C LYS A 14 -16.91 -7.30 10.10
N HIS A 15 -18.00 -7.97 9.75
CA HIS A 15 -19.34 -7.41 9.93
C HIS A 15 -19.68 -7.55 11.42
N ASP A 16 -19.75 -6.44 12.15
CA ASP A 16 -20.37 -6.42 13.47
C ASP A 16 -21.86 -6.04 13.32
N GLU A 17 -22.71 -6.57 14.19
CA GLU A 17 -24.19 -6.56 14.07
C GLU A 17 -24.82 -5.14 14.13
N GLN A 18 -23.99 -4.09 14.27
CA GLN A 18 -24.39 -2.68 14.38
C GLN A 18 -23.97 -1.78 13.20
N PHE A 19 -23.78 -2.33 12.00
CA PHE A 19 -23.47 -1.55 10.77
C PHE A 19 -22.15 -0.74 10.81
N LYS A 20 -21.22 -1.05 11.73
CA LYS A 20 -19.88 -0.48 11.71
C LYS A 20 -18.94 -1.41 10.94
N LEU A 21 -18.30 -0.86 9.92
CA LEU A 21 -17.28 -1.55 9.13
C LEU A 21 -15.98 -1.48 9.92
N ASP A 22 -15.63 -2.55 10.63
CA ASP A 22 -14.33 -2.64 11.27
C ASP A 22 -13.39 -3.48 10.40
N MET A 23 -12.29 -2.86 10.00
CA MET A 23 -11.19 -3.53 9.35
C MET A 23 -10.24 -4.11 10.39
N TRP A 24 -9.97 -5.41 10.27
CA TRP A 24 -9.10 -6.12 11.20
C TRP A 24 -7.82 -6.57 10.50
N HIS A 25 -6.67 -6.23 11.10
CA HIS A 25 -5.38 -6.84 10.80
C HIS A 25 -5.23 -8.09 11.69
N SER A 26 -5.03 -9.27 11.09
CA SER A 26 -5.11 -10.56 11.80
C SER A 26 -4.10 -10.71 12.95
N ASN A 27 -3.03 -9.91 12.97
CA ASN A 27 -1.96 -9.98 13.98
C ASN A 27 -1.82 -8.72 14.86
N THR A 28 -2.58 -7.63 14.64
CA THR A 28 -2.50 -6.41 15.46
C THR A 28 -3.84 -5.67 15.43
N SER A 29 -4.44 -5.41 16.59
CA SER A 29 -5.73 -4.69 16.72
C SER A 29 -5.63 -3.18 16.43
N LYS A 30 -4.63 -2.73 15.66
CA LYS A 30 -4.18 -1.33 15.63
C LYS A 30 -4.82 -0.47 14.53
N TYR A 31 -5.55 -1.07 13.59
CA TYR A 31 -6.09 -0.37 12.41
C TYR A 31 -7.61 -0.54 12.25
N ALA A 32 -8.38 -0.48 13.34
CA ALA A 32 -9.83 -0.37 13.25
C ALA A 32 -10.21 1.00 12.65
N THR A 33 -10.30 1.06 11.32
CA THR A 33 -10.79 2.23 10.57
C THR A 33 -12.14 1.90 9.95
N SER A 34 -13.07 2.86 10.03
CA SER A 34 -14.41 2.77 9.44
C SER A 34 -14.42 3.01 7.92
N SER A 35 -13.32 3.53 7.36
CA SER A 35 -13.20 3.80 5.92
C SER A 35 -11.81 3.45 5.37
N LEU A 36 -11.80 2.98 4.12
CA LEU A 36 -10.65 2.62 3.32
C LEU A 36 -10.18 3.83 2.50
N ASP A 37 -9.58 4.81 3.17
CA ASP A 37 -9.21 6.09 2.55
C ASP A 37 -7.71 6.20 2.29
N PHE A 38 -7.07 5.09 1.89
CA PHE A 38 -5.62 5.00 1.71
C PHE A 38 -5.10 5.94 0.63
N SER A 39 -5.81 5.99 -0.51
CA SER A 39 -5.40 6.75 -1.69
C SER A 39 -5.76 8.23 -1.65
N THR A 40 -6.52 8.64 -0.64
CA THR A 40 -7.13 9.99 -0.56
C THR A 40 -6.71 10.77 0.67
N THR A 41 -6.22 10.11 1.73
CA THR A 41 -5.84 10.77 2.98
C THR A 41 -4.39 10.50 3.36
N TRP A 42 -3.78 11.47 4.05
CA TRP A 42 -2.43 11.32 4.60
C TRP A 42 -2.35 10.20 5.65
N ASN A 43 -3.37 10.06 6.49
CA ASN A 43 -3.43 9.00 7.49
C ASN A 43 -3.55 7.61 6.83
N GLY A 44 -4.38 7.48 5.80
CA GLY A 44 -4.48 6.26 5.03
C GLY A 44 -3.19 5.90 4.30
N MET A 45 -2.51 6.90 3.70
CA MET A 45 -1.19 6.73 3.11
C MET A 45 -0.14 6.26 4.13
N GLN A 46 -0.13 6.86 5.33
CA GLN A 46 0.78 6.46 6.40
C GLN A 46 0.60 4.98 6.77
N GLN A 47 -0.64 4.51 6.86
CA GLN A 47 -0.92 3.10 7.15
C GLN A 47 -0.35 2.16 6.06
N VAL A 48 -0.42 2.55 4.79
CA VAL A 48 0.20 1.80 3.68
C VAL A 48 1.71 1.72 3.85
N VAL A 49 2.37 2.85 4.15
CA VAL A 49 3.83 2.89 4.35
C VAL A 49 4.26 2.02 5.54
N GLU A 50 3.58 2.16 6.68
CA GLU A 50 3.87 1.37 7.88
C GLU A 50 3.72 -0.13 7.62
N GLU A 51 2.65 -0.53 6.93
CA GLU A 51 2.37 -1.93 6.63
C GLU A 51 3.39 -2.51 5.63
N MET A 52 3.77 -1.74 4.61
CA MET A 52 4.85 -2.13 3.68
C MET A 52 6.18 -2.28 4.42
N GLN A 53 6.54 -1.33 5.28
CA GLN A 53 7.76 -1.40 6.09
C GLN A 53 7.77 -2.60 7.03
N ARG A 54 6.63 -2.92 7.65
CA ARG A 54 6.46 -4.12 8.47
C ARG A 54 6.71 -5.41 7.68
N ARG A 55 6.44 -5.39 6.36
CA ARG A 55 6.66 -6.51 5.43
C ARG A 55 8.06 -6.55 4.81
N GLY A 56 8.97 -5.68 5.25
CA GLY A 56 10.37 -5.70 4.80
C GLY A 56 10.65 -4.81 3.59
N TRP A 57 9.74 -3.89 3.26
CA TRP A 57 9.95 -2.90 2.21
C TRP A 57 10.52 -1.61 2.78
N ASP A 58 11.49 -1.04 2.09
CA ASP A 58 11.93 0.33 2.35
C ASP A 58 11.19 1.28 1.39
N PHE A 59 11.04 2.54 1.81
CA PHE A 59 10.18 3.51 1.14
C PHE A 59 10.92 4.81 0.89
N ALA A 60 10.72 5.40 -0.29
CA ALA A 60 11.14 6.76 -0.57
C ALA A 60 10.04 7.52 -1.30
N LEU A 61 9.98 8.82 -1.01
CA LEU A 61 8.98 9.74 -1.52
C LEU A 61 9.67 11.02 -1.99
N GLU A 62 9.43 11.40 -3.23
CA GLU A 62 10.08 12.54 -3.85
C GLU A 62 9.04 13.35 -4.66
N SER A 63 9.27 14.66 -4.77
CA SER A 63 8.51 15.51 -5.70
C SER A 63 9.42 15.91 -6.86
N LEU A 64 9.00 15.61 -8.09
CA LEU A 64 9.74 15.95 -9.31
C LEU A 64 9.02 17.11 -10.01
N THR A 65 9.78 18.04 -10.60
CA THR A 65 9.23 19.27 -11.21
C THR A 65 9.66 19.50 -12.66
N TYR A 66 10.38 18.56 -13.29
CA TYR A 66 11.01 18.75 -14.60
C TYR A 66 9.99 19.04 -15.73
N ASP A 67 8.76 18.52 -15.63
CA ASP A 67 7.65 18.77 -16.58
C ASP A 67 6.30 19.00 -15.85
N GLY A 68 6.34 19.72 -14.72
CA GLY A 68 5.20 19.87 -13.80
C GLY A 68 5.36 19.06 -12.51
N ILE A 69 4.51 19.31 -11.53
CA ILE A 69 4.59 18.66 -10.21
C ILE A 69 4.15 17.20 -10.36
N LYS A 70 5.10 16.29 -10.17
CA LYS A 70 4.86 14.85 -10.04
C LYS A 70 5.22 14.39 -8.63
N TYR A 71 4.36 13.57 -8.08
CA TYR A 71 4.56 12.88 -6.82
C TYR A 71 5.11 11.49 -7.13
N HIS A 72 6.40 11.29 -6.89
CA HIS A 72 7.11 10.05 -7.13
C HIS A 72 7.19 9.25 -5.84
N ALA A 73 6.70 8.02 -5.86
CA ALA A 73 6.76 7.09 -4.74
C ALA A 73 7.41 5.78 -5.17
N ARG A 74 8.31 5.25 -4.35
CA ARG A 74 8.93 3.94 -4.59
C ARG A 74 9.01 3.10 -3.32
N PHE A 75 8.77 1.81 -3.49
CA PHE A 75 9.06 0.76 -2.54
C PHE A 75 10.10 -0.19 -3.13
N PHE A 76 11.07 -0.57 -2.31
CA PHE A 76 12.10 -1.51 -2.69
C PHE A 76 12.30 -2.51 -1.55
N GLU A 77 12.37 -3.78 -1.90
CA GLU A 77 12.50 -4.84 -0.93
C GLU A 77 13.91 -4.85 -0.36
N ARG A 78 14.01 -4.94 0.96
CA ARG A 78 15.30 -4.82 1.65
C ARG A 78 16.28 -5.95 1.31
N ILE A 79 15.78 -7.12 0.90
CA ILE A 79 16.59 -8.35 0.78
C ILE A 79 16.44 -9.02 -0.60
N GLU A 80 15.24 -9.15 -1.15
CA GLU A 80 15.00 -10.02 -2.32
C GLU A 80 14.91 -9.29 -3.67
N GLY A 81 15.15 -7.98 -3.72
CA GLY A 81 15.22 -7.23 -4.98
C GLY A 81 13.86 -6.83 -5.58
N GLY A 82 12.75 -7.12 -4.91
CA GLY A 82 11.43 -6.63 -5.29
C GLY A 82 11.38 -5.10 -5.40
N TYR A 83 10.58 -4.59 -6.33
CA TYR A 83 10.52 -3.18 -6.65
C TYR A 83 9.13 -2.74 -7.11
N GLY A 84 8.69 -1.56 -6.66
CA GLY A 84 7.49 -0.90 -7.14
C GLY A 84 7.66 0.60 -7.12
N GLU A 85 7.40 1.27 -8.23
CA GLU A 85 7.46 2.73 -8.35
C GLU A 85 6.23 3.27 -9.06
N TYR A 86 5.88 4.52 -8.76
CA TYR A 86 4.80 5.20 -9.46
C TYR A 86 4.92 6.72 -9.38
N ASP A 87 4.64 7.37 -10.51
CA ASP A 87 4.48 8.82 -10.64
C ASP A 87 3.01 9.19 -10.69
N SER A 88 2.59 10.13 -9.85
CA SER A 88 1.23 10.68 -9.87
C SER A 88 1.25 12.18 -10.04
N GLU A 89 0.39 12.70 -10.91
CA GLU A 89 0.09 14.14 -10.97
C GLU A 89 -1.04 14.54 -10.00
N ALA A 90 -1.70 13.56 -9.38
CA ALA A 90 -2.89 13.79 -8.56
C ALA A 90 -2.55 14.11 -7.09
N SER A 91 -1.78 13.25 -6.42
CA SER A 91 -1.43 13.41 -5.00
C SER A 91 -0.38 12.39 -4.53
N PHE A 92 0.27 12.67 -3.39
CA PHE A 92 1.14 11.71 -2.70
C PHE A 92 0.40 10.45 -2.23
N PRO A 93 -0.75 10.51 -1.52
CA PRO A 93 -1.50 9.29 -1.15
C PRO A 93 -1.79 8.37 -2.32
N HIS A 94 -2.13 8.94 -3.49
CA HIS A 94 -2.36 8.17 -4.70
C HIS A 94 -1.07 7.50 -5.21
N ALA A 95 0.03 8.25 -5.31
CA ALA A 95 1.32 7.72 -5.76
C ALA A 95 1.80 6.55 -4.89
N VAL A 96 1.74 6.71 -3.57
CA VAL A 96 2.17 5.69 -2.60
C VAL A 96 1.34 4.42 -2.73
N CYS A 97 0.02 4.54 -2.85
CA CYS A 97 -0.85 3.38 -3.01
C CYS A 97 -0.58 2.61 -4.31
N MET A 98 -0.32 3.32 -5.41
CA MET A 98 0.02 2.70 -6.69
C MET A 98 1.39 2.00 -6.65
N ALA A 99 2.39 2.65 -6.05
CA ALA A 99 3.72 2.04 -5.87
C ALA A 99 3.66 0.79 -4.99
N ALA A 100 2.87 0.81 -3.91
CA ALA A 100 2.65 -0.35 -3.05
C ALA A 100 1.95 -1.50 -3.79
N LEU A 101 0.93 -1.20 -4.61
CA LEU A 101 0.30 -2.20 -5.46
C LEU A 101 1.31 -2.83 -6.42
N SER A 102 2.09 -2.02 -7.14
CA SER A 102 3.10 -2.51 -8.08
C SER A 102 4.10 -3.44 -7.42
N ALA A 103 4.59 -3.05 -6.23
CA ALA A 103 5.55 -3.85 -5.46
C ALA A 103 4.96 -5.21 -5.04
N LEU A 104 3.75 -5.23 -4.49
CA LEU A 104 3.10 -6.45 -4.01
C LEU A 104 2.65 -7.39 -5.13
N GLU A 105 2.27 -6.84 -6.28
CA GLU A 105 1.91 -7.63 -7.46
C GLU A 105 3.15 -8.23 -8.15
N GLY A 106 4.24 -7.46 -8.26
CA GLY A 106 5.51 -7.95 -8.77
C GLY A 106 6.07 -9.14 -7.98
N GLN A 107 5.97 -9.10 -6.64
CA GLN A 107 6.35 -10.25 -5.79
C GLN A 107 5.55 -11.53 -6.09
N ARG A 108 4.25 -11.39 -6.42
CA ARG A 108 3.38 -12.54 -6.70
C ARG A 108 3.77 -13.25 -7.99
N ASP A 109 4.17 -12.49 -9.00
CA ASP A 109 4.57 -13.06 -10.29
C ASP A 109 5.91 -13.81 -10.17
N GLU A 110 6.86 -13.31 -9.40
CA GLU A 110 8.14 -13.99 -9.15
C GLU A 110 7.97 -15.27 -8.29
N SER A 111 7.08 -15.22 -7.30
CA SER A 111 6.77 -16.38 -6.43
C SER A 111 6.12 -17.53 -7.20
N ASN A 112 5.27 -17.21 -8.19
CA ASN A 112 4.61 -18.21 -9.03
C ASN A 112 5.54 -18.83 -10.09
N GLN A 113 6.67 -18.19 -10.43
CA GLN A 113 7.65 -18.75 -11.37
C GLN A 113 8.65 -19.70 -10.70
N ARG A 114 8.87 -19.60 -9.39
CA ARG A 114 9.79 -20.47 -8.63
C ARG A 114 9.17 -21.81 -8.19
N THR A 115 7.90 -22.07 -8.51
CA THR A 115 7.15 -23.27 -8.08
C THR A 115 6.76 -24.23 -9.22
N ASN A 116 7.29 -24.04 -10.44
CA ASN A 116 7.11 -24.97 -11.58
C ASN A 116 8.38 -25.79 -11.89
#